data_AF-A0A917RPJ6-F1
#
_entry.id   AF-A0A917RPJ6-F1
#
_cell.length_a   1.000
_cell.length_b   1.000
_cell.length_c   1.000
_cell.angle_alpha   90.00
_cell.angle_beta   90.00
_cell.angle_gamma   90.00
#
_symmetry.space_group_name_H-M   'P 1'
#
loop_
_entity.id
_entity.type
_entity.pdbx_description
1 polymer ?
#
loop_
_entity_poly.entity_id
_entity_poly.type
_entity_poly.pdbx_seq_one_letter_code
_entity_poly.pdbx_strand_id
1 'polypeptide(L)' 'MCYSVAPSLVECDEQGDPVVLLDPVPDTHRGDADRAVAVCPERALSLAYTAPPPVSEEPLR' A
#
# COMPACT_ATOMS: atom_id res chain seq x y z
N MET A 1 -1.57 4.69 -15.58
CA MET A 1 -1.86 5.57 -14.42
C MET A 1 -2.17 4.66 -13.23
N CYS A 2 -1.48 4.84 -12.10
CA CYS A 2 -1.58 3.95 -10.92
C CYS A 2 -2.99 3.91 -10.30
N TYR A 3 -3.69 5.05 -10.23
CA TYR A 3 -5.07 5.14 -9.74
C TYR A 3 -6.08 4.34 -10.58
N SER A 4 -5.82 4.16 -11.89
CA SER A 4 -6.71 3.38 -12.76
C SER A 4 -6.61 1.87 -12.53
N VAL A 5 -5.53 1.40 -11.90
CA VAL A 5 -5.25 -0.03 -11.69
C VAL A 5 -5.71 -0.50 -10.32
N ALA A 6 -5.69 0.38 -9.31
CA ALA A 6 -6.15 0.08 -7.96
C ALA A 6 -6.96 1.25 -7.36
N PRO A 7 -8.13 1.60 -7.93
CA PRO A 7 -8.92 2.75 -7.50
C PRO A 7 -9.45 2.63 -6.07
N SER A 8 -9.51 1.41 -5.51
CA SER A 8 -9.86 1.18 -4.11
C SER A 8 -8.72 1.46 -3.12
N LEU A 9 -7.50 1.68 -3.61
CA LEU A 9 -6.30 1.90 -2.80
C LEU A 9 -5.68 3.28 -3.02
N VAL A 10 -5.72 3.77 -4.26
CA VAL A 10 -5.10 5.03 -4.68
C VAL A 10 -6.02 5.77 -5.62
N GLU A 11 -6.28 7.04 -5.32
CA GLU A 11 -6.97 7.99 -6.20
C GLU A 11 -6.00 9.10 -6.62
N CYS A 12 -6.48 10.06 -7.42
CA CYS A 12 -5.75 11.29 -7.72
C CYS A 12 -6.48 12.51 -7.14
N ASP A 13 -5.73 13.48 -6.65
CA ASP A 13 -6.29 14.78 -6.26
C ASP A 13 -6.60 15.67 -7.49
N GLU A 14 -6.96 16.93 -7.24
CA GLU A 14 -7.25 17.91 -8.28
C GLU A 14 -6.05 18.25 -9.18
N GLN A 15 -4.82 17.97 -8.75
CA GLN A 15 -3.58 18.19 -9.50
C GLN A 15 -3.13 16.93 -10.26
N GLY A 16 -3.78 15.79 -9.98
CA GLY A 16 -3.43 14.50 -10.55
C GLY A 16 -2.42 13.71 -9.70
N ASP A 17 -2.08 14.20 -8.51
CA ASP A 17 -1.13 13.55 -7.61
C ASP A 17 -1.79 12.37 -6.89
N PRO A 18 -1.08 11.23 -6.76
CA PRO A 18 -1.66 10.03 -6.16
C PRO A 18 -1.90 10.21 -4.65
N VAL A 19 -3.12 9.95 -4.21
CA VAL A 19 -3.53 9.96 -2.80
C VAL A 19 -3.82 8.54 -2.35
N VAL A 20 -3.16 8.09 -1.27
CA VAL A 20 -3.37 6.76 -0.68
C VAL A 20 -4.63 6.78 0.18
N LEU A 21 -5.58 5.90 -0.11
CA LEU A 21 -6.86 5.79 0.60
C LEU A 21 -6.82 4.80 1.77
N LEU A 22 -5.93 3.80 1.69
CA LEU A 22 -5.88 2.70 2.65
C LEU A 22 -4.44 2.37 3.03
N ASP A 23 -4.10 2.65 4.29
CA ASP A 23 -2.82 2.31 4.91
C ASP A 23 -3.05 1.96 6.40
N PRO A 24 -2.72 0.75 6.87
CA PRO A 24 -2.04 -0.33 6.14
C PRO A 24 -2.95 -1.00 5.10
N VAL A 25 -2.35 -1.43 3.99
CA VAL A 25 -3.05 -2.21 2.95
C VAL A 25 -3.32 -3.63 3.48
N PRO A 26 -4.58 -4.11 3.49
CA PRO A 26 -4.89 -5.47 3.91
C PRO A 26 -4.40 -6.49 2.88
N ASP A 27 -4.09 -7.72 3.34
CA ASP A 27 -3.53 -8.77 2.49
C ASP A 27 -4.38 -9.09 1.25
N THR A 28 -5.71 -8.96 1.35
CA THR A 28 -6.64 -9.16 0.22
C THR A 28 -6.39 -8.20 -0.94
N HIS A 29 -5.81 -7.04 -0.68
CA HIS A 29 -5.51 -6.00 -1.66
C HIS A 29 -4.02 -5.88 -2.00
N ARG A 30 -3.17 -6.78 -1.47
CA ARG A 30 -1.73 -6.74 -1.67
C ARG A 30 -1.32 -6.80 -3.14
N GLY A 31 -1.98 -7.64 -3.93
CA GLY A 31 -1.71 -7.75 -5.37
C GLY A 31 -2.03 -6.46 -6.14
N ASP A 32 -3.12 -5.78 -5.78
CA ASP A 32 -3.49 -4.51 -6.39
C ASP A 32 -2.50 -3.40 -6.01
N ALA A 33 -2.03 -3.42 -4.76
CA ALA A 33 -1.02 -2.48 -4.27
C ALA A 33 0.33 -2.64 -4.99
N ASP A 34 0.80 -3.88 -5.18
CA ASP A 34 2.02 -4.19 -5.93
C ASP A 34 1.92 -3.67 -7.37
N ARG A 35 0.76 -3.89 -8.02
CA ARG A 35 0.51 -3.39 -9.37
C ARG A 35 0.48 -1.86 -9.43
N ALA A 36 -0.15 -1.19 -8.46
CA ALA A 36 -0.22 0.26 -8.41
C ALA A 36 1.18 0.90 -8.32
N VAL A 37 2.09 0.33 -7.51
CA VAL A 37 3.49 0.74 -7.44
C VAL A 37 4.20 0.50 -8.77
N ALA A 38 4.05 -0.69 -9.36
CA ALA A 38 4.77 -1.08 -10.57
C ALA A 38 4.42 -0.22 -11.80
N VAL A 39 3.18 0.26 -11.90
CA VAL A 39 2.71 1.07 -13.04
C VAL A 39 2.82 2.58 -12.79
N CYS A 40 3.33 3.01 -11.64
CA CYS A 40 3.48 4.42 -11.29
C CYS A 40 4.66 5.04 -12.08
N PRO A 41 4.41 5.91 -13.08
CA PRO A 41 5.47 6.42 -13.96
C PRO A 41 6.47 7.30 -13.20
N GLU A 42 5.98 8.14 -12.29
CA GLU A 42 6.78 9.06 -11.47
C GLU A 42 7.50 8.34 -10.32
N ARG A 43 7.24 7.03 -10.11
CA ARG A 43 7.78 6.24 -8.99
C ARG A 43 7.51 6.86 -7.61
N ALA A 44 6.41 7.60 -7.50
CA ALA A 44 5.99 8.27 -6.27
C ALA A 44 5.41 7.31 -5.22
N LEU A 45 5.05 6.08 -5.61
CA LEU A 45 4.47 5.07 -4.72
C LEU A 45 5.53 4.05 -4.31
N SER A 46 5.42 3.53 -3.08
CA SER A 46 6.26 2.46 -2.54
C SER A 46 5.48 1.63 -1.53
N LEU A 47 5.80 0.35 -1.41
CA LEU A 47 5.27 -0.52 -0.35
C LEU A 47 6.35 -0.81 0.68
N ALA A 48 6.03 -0.58 1.94
CA ALA A 48 6.84 -1.00 3.07
C ALA A 48 6.16 -2.21 3.73
N TYR A 49 6.88 -3.33 3.80
CA TYR A 49 6.43 -4.49 4.55
C TYR A 49 6.80 -4.28 6.01
N THR A 50 5.81 -4.00 6.86
CA THR A 50 6.03 -4.15 8.29
C THR A 50 6.11 -5.64 8.59
N ALA A 51 7.22 -6.07 9.20
CA ALA A 51 7.21 -7.38 9.84
C ALA A 51 6.09 -7.36 10.91
N PRO A 52 5.40 -8.50 11.15
CA PRO A 52 4.53 -8.59 12.31
C PRO A 52 5.33 -8.17 13.56
N PRO A 53 4.70 -7.46 14.53
CA PRO A 53 5.40 -7.10 15.75
C PRO A 53 6.02 -8.38 16.34
N PRO A 54 7.24 -8.32 16.91
CA PRO A 54 7.83 -9.50 17.53
C PRO A 54 6.81 -10.07 18.51
N VAL A 55 6.47 -11.35 18.36
CA VAL A 55 5.62 -12.03 19.32
C VAL A 55 6.33 -11.93 20.67
N SER A 56 5.74 -11.19 21.61
CA SER A 56 6.26 -11.15 22.97
C SER A 56 6.13 -12.57 23.52
N GLU A 57 7.22 -13.33 23.46
CA GLU A 57 7.38 -14.56 24.21
C GLU A 57 7.42 -14.16 25.69
N GLU A 58 6.24 -13.97 26.30
CA GLU A 58 6.14 -13.82 27.75
C GLU A 58 6.66 -15.14 28.36
N PRO A 59 7.77 -15.13 29.11
CA PRO A 59 8.24 -16.35 29.75
C PRO A 59 7.18 -16.73 30.78
N LEU A 60 6.60 -17.92 30.60
CA LEU A 60 5.77 -18.57 31.61
C LEU A 60 6.49 -18.48 32.97
N ARG A 61 6.01 -17.61 33.85
CA ARG A 61 6.48 -17.45 35.22
C ARG A 61 5.33 -17.61 36.19
#